data_AF-A0AA95ICE2-F1
#
_entry.id   AF-A0AA95ICE2-F1
#
_cell.length_a   1.000
_cell.length_b   1.000
_cell.length_c   1.000
_cell.angle_alpha   90.00
_cell.angle_beta   90.00
_cell.angle_gamma   90.00
#
_symmetry.space_group_name_H-M   'P 1'
#
loop_
_entity.id
_entity.type
_entity.pdbx_description
1 polymer ?
#
loop_
_entity_poly.entity_id
_entity_poly.type
_entity_poly.pdbx_seq_one_letter_code
_entity_poly.pdbx_strand_id
1 'polypeptide(L)'
;MKFPFPKWNQVTPVKVYQIEQGRYGEEETLIYDGKCFYDEKSRQVLDAERRLVLLSGLIVIEGDINPGKVIEGYVVVDGERKNIYRAKRPRNPDGSVFSTELELS
;
A
#
# COMPACT_ATOMS: atom_id res chain seq x y z
N MET A 1 -22.26 8.12 5.20
CA MET A 1 -22.56 7.05 4.23
C MET A 1 -21.25 6.35 3.89
N LYS A 2 -21.24 5.02 3.83
CA LYS A 2 -20.09 4.22 3.37
C LYS A 2 -20.37 3.67 1.99
N PHE A 3 -19.40 3.75 1.09
CA PHE A 3 -19.51 3.07 -0.19
C PHE A 3 -19.18 1.59 -0.04
N PRO A 4 -19.83 0.71 -0.82
CA PRO A 4 -19.45 -0.71 -0.85
C PRO A 4 -18.03 -0.85 -1.41
N PHE A 5 -17.20 -1.65 -0.73
CA PHE A 5 -15.88 -2.01 -1.22
C PHE A 5 -15.95 -3.26 -2.13
N PRO A 6 -15.28 -3.26 -3.30
CA PRO A 6 -15.36 -4.37 -4.25
C PRO A 6 -14.55 -5.60 -3.78
N LYS A 7 -15.07 -6.41 -2.86
CA LYS A 7 -14.32 -7.58 -2.33
C LYS A 7 -14.05 -8.69 -3.35
N TRP A 8 -14.85 -8.76 -4.41
CA TRP A 8 -14.74 -9.77 -5.49
C TRP A 8 -13.41 -9.77 -6.26
N ASN A 9 -12.62 -8.69 -6.21
CA ASN A 9 -11.35 -8.56 -6.90
C ASN A 9 -10.14 -8.64 -5.95
N GLN A 10 -10.37 -8.93 -4.66
CA GLN A 10 -9.34 -9.13 -3.66
C GLN A 10 -8.83 -10.57 -3.72
N VAL A 11 -8.09 -10.90 -4.78
CA VAL A 11 -7.72 -12.29 -5.10
C VAL A 11 -6.25 -12.60 -4.87
N THR A 12 -5.38 -11.58 -4.90
CA THR A 12 -3.93 -11.75 -4.85
C THR A 12 -3.43 -11.74 -3.40
N PRO A 13 -2.74 -12.79 -2.92
CA PRO A 13 -2.13 -12.77 -1.60
C PRO A 13 -1.03 -11.72 -1.49
N VAL A 14 -0.99 -10.99 -0.39
CA VAL A 14 0.02 -9.97 -0.12
C VAL A 14 0.35 -9.89 1.36
N LYS A 15 1.62 -9.62 1.65
CA LYS A 15 2.09 -9.20 2.97
C LYS A 15 2.62 -7.78 2.91
N VAL A 16 2.25 -6.95 3.88
CA VAL A 16 2.73 -5.56 3.97
C VAL A 16 3.55 -5.42 5.24
N TYR A 17 4.78 -4.94 5.08
CA TYR A 17 5.73 -4.72 6.16
C TYR A 17 5.97 -3.22 6.32
N GLN A 18 5.77 -2.74 7.55
CA GLN A 18 6.17 -1.41 7.97
C GLN A 18 7.65 -1.45 8.37
N ILE A 19 8.42 -0.48 7.91
CA ILE A 19 9.76 -0.19 8.41
C ILE A 19 9.64 1.01 9.36
N GLU A 20 10.16 0.88 10.57
CA GLU A 20 10.30 1.99 11.53
C GLU A 20 11.76 2.11 11.97
N GLN A 21 12.23 3.33 12.25
CA GLN A 21 13.55 3.52 12.85
C GLN A 21 13.50 3.21 14.35
N GLY A 22 14.05 2.06 14.72
CA GLY A 22 14.21 1.62 16.09
C GLY A 22 15.55 2.07 16.69
N ARG A 23 15.75 1.73 17.97
CA ARG A 23 16.96 2.10 18.73
C ARG A 23 18.24 1.44 18.19
N TYR A 24 18.10 0.31 17.51
CA TYR A 24 19.22 -0.53 17.03
C TYR A 24 19.29 -0.65 15.50
N GLY A 25 18.46 0.10 14.77
CA GLY A 25 18.37 0.03 13.32
C GLY A 25 16.91 0.03 12.83
N GLU A 26 16.72 -0.36 11.58
CA GLU A 26 15.39 -0.52 10.99
C GLU A 26 14.70 -1.76 11.57
N GLU A 27 13.50 -1.58 12.09
CA GLU A 27 12.64 -2.65 12.57
C GLU A 27 11.53 -2.91 11.54
N GLU A 28 11.42 -4.17 11.10
CA GLU A 28 10.38 -4.60 10.16
C GLU A 28 9.20 -5.21 10.92
N THR A 29 8.00 -4.64 10.76
CA THR A 29 6.76 -5.12 11.38
C THR A 29 5.75 -5.52 10.33
N LEU A 30 5.25 -6.76 10.38
CA LEU A 30 4.14 -7.19 9.52
C LEU A 30 2.85 -6.49 9.96
N ILE A 31 2.31 -5.61 9.11
CA ILE A 31 1.08 -4.85 9.38
C ILE A 31 -0.15 -5.39 8.66
N TYR A 32 0.04 -6.22 7.62
CA TYR A 32 -1.06 -6.87 6.91
C TYR A 32 -0.61 -8.19 6.29
N ASP A 33 -1.42 -9.24 6.44
CA ASP A 33 -1.27 -10.54 5.76
C ASP A 33 -2.67 -10.98 5.29
N GLY A 34 -2.89 -10.97 3.98
CA GLY A 34 -4.22 -11.19 3.44
C GLY A 34 -4.26 -11.12 1.92
N LYS A 35 -5.45 -10.84 1.37
CA LYS A 35 -5.61 -10.63 -0.08
C LYS A 35 -5.72 -9.16 -0.41
N CYS A 36 -5.36 -8.79 -1.62
CA CYS A 36 -5.53 -7.47 -2.17
C CYS A 36 -6.05 -7.52 -3.62
N PHE A 37 -6.47 -6.37 -4.11
CA PHE A 37 -6.49 -6.09 -5.53
C PHE A 37 -5.08 -5.63 -5.92
N TYR A 38 -4.50 -6.28 -6.93
CA TYR A 38 -3.19 -5.92 -7.46
C TYR A 38 -3.30 -5.54 -8.93
N ASP A 39 -2.91 -4.30 -9.26
CA ASP A 39 -2.72 -3.82 -10.62
C ASP A 39 -1.22 -3.77 -10.91
N GLU A 40 -0.74 -4.74 -11.68
CA GLU A 40 0.68 -4.91 -12.08
C GLU A 40 1.13 -3.88 -13.12
N LYS A 41 0.22 -3.03 -13.60
CA LYS A 41 0.55 -2.10 -14.67
C LYS A 41 1.58 -1.07 -14.21
N SER A 42 2.75 -1.11 -14.85
CA SER A 42 3.77 -0.10 -14.63
C SER A 42 3.39 1.25 -15.24
N ARG A 43 3.82 2.33 -14.58
CA ARG A 43 3.62 3.70 -15.08
C ARG A 43 4.77 4.59 -14.68
N GLN A 44 5.13 5.52 -15.55
CA GLN A 44 6.12 6.56 -15.22
C GLN A 44 5.40 7.77 -14.64
N VAL A 45 5.95 8.31 -13.56
CA VAL A 45 5.46 9.54 -12.92
C VAL A 45 6.62 10.49 -12.68
N LEU A 46 6.34 11.78 -12.64
CA LEU A 46 7.30 12.77 -12.15
C LEU A 46 7.20 12.85 -10.63
N ASP A 47 8.33 12.73 -9.96
CA ASP A 47 8.41 12.98 -8.51
C ASP A 47 8.44 14.49 -8.21
N ALA A 48 8.51 14.83 -6.93
CA ALA A 48 8.56 16.22 -6.47
C ALA A 48 9.79 17.00 -6.99
N GLU A 49 10.87 16.28 -7.36
CA GLU A 49 12.11 16.83 -7.90
C GLU A 49 12.12 16.86 -9.44
N ARG A 50 10.98 16.55 -10.09
CA ARG A 50 10.83 16.44 -11.55
C ARG A 50 11.69 15.34 -12.18
N ARG A 51 12.03 14.29 -11.42
CA ARG A 51 12.67 13.08 -11.95
C ARG A 51 11.58 12.12 -12.43
N LEU A 52 11.83 11.46 -13.56
CA LEU A 52 11.01 10.35 -14.01
C LEU A 52 11.30 9.14 -13.13
N VAL A 53 10.29 8.65 -12.41
CA VAL A 53 10.35 7.41 -11.64
C VAL A 53 9.37 6.39 -12.21
N LEU A 54 9.79 5.13 -12.25
CA LEU A 54 8.95 4.02 -12.70
C LEU A 54 8.25 3.41 -11.48
N LEU A 55 6.93 3.41 -11.49
CA LEU A 55 6.11 2.65 -10.55
C LEU A 55 5.82 1.27 -11.16
N SER A 56 6.00 0.22 -10.37
CA SER A 56 5.85 -1.18 -10.77
C SER A 56 4.47 -1.78 -10.47
N GLY A 57 3.57 -1.04 -9.82
CA GLY A 57 2.17 -1.43 -9.66
C GLY A 57 1.42 -0.66 -8.58
N LEU A 58 0.19 -1.10 -8.33
CA LEU A 58 -0.71 -0.56 -7.31
C LEU A 58 -1.40 -1.70 -6.55
N ILE A 59 -1.32 -1.68 -5.22
CA ILE A 59 -2.11 -2.54 -4.34
C ILE A 59 -3.24 -1.73 -3.72
N VAL A 60 -4.45 -2.32 -3.68
CA VAL A 60 -5.60 -1.75 -2.97
C VAL A 60 -6.17 -2.77 -2.00
N ILE A 61 -6.22 -2.37 -0.72
CA ILE A 61 -6.73 -3.17 0.39
C ILE A 61 -7.92 -2.44 1.04
N GLU A 62 -8.93 -3.18 1.49
CA GLU A 62 -10.09 -2.62 2.17
C GLU A 62 -9.71 -2.00 3.52
N GLY A 63 -10.19 -0.78 3.80
CA GLY A 63 -10.02 -0.11 5.08
C GLY A 63 -8.60 0.40 5.36
N ASP A 64 -8.31 0.69 6.64
CA ASP A 64 -7.00 1.16 7.09
C ASP A 64 -6.20 0.00 7.67
N ILE A 65 -5.07 -0.33 7.04
CA ILE A 65 -4.20 -1.43 7.48
C ILE A 65 -3.15 -1.00 8.51
N ASN A 66 -2.98 0.31 8.75
CA ASN A 66 -2.04 0.80 9.76
C ASN A 66 -2.53 2.11 10.40
N PRO A 67 -3.58 2.06 11.24
CA PRO A 67 -4.25 3.24 11.75
C PRO A 67 -3.32 4.22 12.48
N GLY A 68 -3.43 5.50 12.12
CA GLY A 68 -2.72 6.59 12.81
C GLY A 68 -1.22 6.72 12.49
N LYS A 69 -0.66 5.83 11.65
CA LYS A 69 0.75 5.87 11.24
C LYS A 69 0.91 6.19 9.75
N VAL A 70 2.05 6.74 9.35
CA VAL A 70 2.42 6.79 7.91
C VAL A 70 2.89 5.39 7.52
N ILE A 71 2.48 4.91 6.35
CA ILE A 71 2.93 3.60 5.85
C ILE A 71 4.19 3.81 5.04
N GLU A 72 5.28 3.23 5.54
CA GLU A 72 6.61 3.23 4.92
C GLU A 72 7.18 1.82 5.04
N GLY A 73 7.78 1.30 3.98
CA GLY A 73 8.31 -0.06 3.97
C GLY A 73 8.10 -0.75 2.63
N TYR A 74 7.71 -2.02 2.66
CA TYR A 74 7.63 -2.85 1.46
C TYR A 74 6.45 -3.82 1.51
N VAL A 75 6.11 -4.36 0.34
CA VAL A 75 5.14 -5.43 0.19
C VAL A 75 5.84 -6.69 -0.33
N VAL A 76 5.30 -7.85 0.00
CA VAL A 76 5.62 -9.11 -0.67
C VAL A 76 4.36 -9.56 -1.40
N VAL A 77 4.39 -9.53 -2.72
CA VAL A 77 3.29 -9.92 -3.61
C VAL A 77 3.85 -10.80 -4.72
N ASP A 78 3.18 -11.91 -5.02
CA ASP A 78 3.64 -12.91 -6.00
C ASP A 78 5.08 -13.41 -5.80
N GLY A 79 5.53 -13.43 -4.54
CA GLY A 79 6.90 -13.83 -4.17
C GLY A 79 7.97 -12.74 -4.36
N GLU A 80 7.60 -11.57 -4.86
CA GLU A 80 8.50 -10.44 -5.07
C GLU A 80 8.36 -9.40 -3.95
N ARG A 81 9.51 -8.92 -3.45
CA ARG A 81 9.57 -7.75 -2.57
C ARG A 81 9.55 -6.49 -3.43
N LYS A 82 8.56 -5.62 -3.23
CA LYS A 82 8.44 -4.30 -3.88
C LYS A 82 8.35 -3.20 -2.84
N ASN A 83 9.06 -2.09 -3.05
CA ASN A 83 9.06 -1.00 -2.07
C ASN A 83 7.78 -0.17 -2.21
N ILE A 84 7.29 0.36 -1.09
CA ILE A 84 6.15 1.29 -1.08
C ILE A 84 6.68 2.67 -1.45
N TYR A 85 6.35 3.12 -2.65
CA TYR A 85 6.68 4.47 -3.10
C TYR A 85 5.75 5.51 -2.47
N ARG A 86 4.46 5.20 -2.37
CA ARG A 86 3.46 6.10 -1.80
C ARG A 86 2.26 5.34 -1.25
N ALA A 87 1.81 5.72 -0.06
CA ALA A 87 0.58 5.23 0.54
C ALA A 87 -0.53 6.31 0.52
N LYS A 88 -1.78 5.89 0.28
CA LYS A 88 -2.96 6.75 0.36
C LYS A 88 -4.06 6.06 1.16
N ARG A 89 -4.87 6.86 1.85
CA ARG A 89 -6.08 6.40 2.57
C ARG A 89 -7.30 7.22 2.15
N PRO A 90 -7.89 6.94 0.97
CA PRO A 90 -9.15 7.56 0.58
C PRO A 90 -10.21 7.38 1.67
N ARG A 91 -11.00 8.42 1.93
CA ARG A 91 -12.04 8.39 2.96
C ARG A 91 -13.42 8.32 2.36
N ASN A 92 -14.31 7.61 3.04
CA ASN A 92 -15.74 7.69 2.81
C ASN A 92 -16.28 9.08 3.19
N PRO A 93 -17.49 9.46 2.70
CA PRO A 93 -18.17 10.68 3.12
C PRO A 93 -18.41 10.80 4.63
N ASP A 94 -18.45 9.69 5.37
CA ASP A 94 -18.55 9.69 6.84
C ASP A 94 -17.19 9.82 7.57
N GLY A 95 -16.09 10.01 6.84
CA GLY A 95 -14.75 10.19 7.38
C GLY A 95 -13.99 8.90 7.69
N SER A 96 -14.63 7.73 7.61
CA SER A 96 -13.95 6.43 7.74
C SER A 96 -13.03 6.17 6.55
N VAL A 97 -11.95 5.41 6.75
CA VAL A 97 -11.05 5.02 5.65
C VAL A 97 -11.74 3.98 4.77
N PHE A 98 -11.83 4.26 3.47
CA PHE A 98 -12.42 3.37 2.48
C PHE A 98 -11.43 2.26 2.08
N SER A 99 -10.19 2.63 1.80
CA SER A 99 -9.13 1.74 1.35
C SER A 99 -7.76 2.21 1.80
N THR A 100 -6.80 1.30 1.80
CA THR A 100 -5.38 1.60 1.77
C THR A 100 -4.87 1.31 0.37
N GLU A 101 -4.31 2.31 -0.28
CA GLU A 101 -3.73 2.21 -1.62
C GLU A 101 -2.22 2.38 -1.54
N LEU A 102 -1.46 1.42 -2.05
CA LEU A 102 0.01 1.39 -2.03
C LEU A 102 0.54 1.38 -3.46
N GLU A 103 1.18 2.47 -3.87
CA GLU A 103 1.91 2.56 -5.13
C GLU A 103 3.31 1.99 -4.92
N LEU A 104 3.72 1.10 -5.83
CA LEU A 104 4.95 0.33 -5.70
C LEU A 104 6.03 0.84 -6.65
N SER A 105 7.29 0.83 -6.20
CA SER A 105 8.49 1.02 -7.05
C SER A 105 9.23 -0.29 -7.21
#